data_AF-A0A7S4SSG1-F1
#
_entry.id   AF-A0A7S4SSG1-F1
#
_cell.length_a   1.000
_cell.length_b   1.000
_cell.length_c   1.000
_cell.angle_alpha   90.00
_cell.angle_beta   90.00
_cell.angle_gamma   90.00
#
_symmetry.space_group_name_H-M   'P 1'
#
loop_
_entity.id
_entity.type
_entity.pdbx_description
1 polymer ?
#
loop_
_entity_poly.entity_id
_entity_poly.type
_entity_poly.pdbx_seq_one_letter_code
_entity_poly.pdbx_strand_id
1 'polypeptide(L)'
;SREDLLAFYRAFRDDLAKDPRSTFASTAPYISLQIYHHASVRLPAVRPLSLYTFPAAYTGRRESDVLVSKRNILLWDLAPLLQLFAKINAQPWQFIGADDLYRQGLHSWQDWADLRAAVYFPYDWLQTMTFYDWLAMALPTFVPDSPFYGYAWGTNSQDAWKVALPENDTPAVPYPYHYGDWLDLEGRAHWWSLTDFQVLPGLARFSSVGDLLSQLASREALHELSGQLRQAHAERLVNAAPFWRADGLTCLPLRVR
;
A
#
# COMPACT_ATOMS: atom_id res chain seq x y z
N SER A 1 -10.72 6.78 -27.18
CA SER A 1 -12.19 6.84 -27.18
C SER A 1 -12.74 5.72 -26.29
N ARG A 2 -14.05 5.68 -26.00
CA ARG A 2 -14.67 4.51 -25.31
C ARG A 2 -14.49 3.22 -26.12
N GLU A 3 -14.49 3.32 -27.45
CA GLU A 3 -14.29 2.19 -28.35
C GLU A 3 -12.87 1.62 -28.24
N ASP A 4 -11.84 2.47 -28.20
CA ASP A 4 -10.45 2.02 -28.04
C ASP A 4 -10.23 1.26 -26.73
N LEU A 5 -10.86 1.74 -25.65
CA LEU A 5 -10.78 1.09 -24.34
C LEU A 5 -11.46 -0.29 -24.34
N LEU A 6 -12.63 -0.40 -24.97
CA LEU A 6 -13.33 -1.68 -25.13
C LEU A 6 -12.55 -2.65 -26.04
N ALA A 7 -11.94 -2.14 -27.10
CA ALA A 7 -11.07 -2.93 -27.97
C ALA A 7 -9.86 -3.47 -27.20
N PHE A 8 -9.25 -2.63 -26.36
CA PHE A 8 -8.15 -3.05 -25.48
C PHE A 8 -8.57 -4.16 -24.50
N TYR A 9 -9.69 -4.01 -23.77
CA TYR A 9 -10.15 -5.04 -22.85
C TYR A 9 -10.49 -6.36 -23.54
N ARG A 10 -11.05 -6.30 -24.76
CA ARG A 10 -11.30 -7.50 -25.58
C ARG A 10 -10.01 -8.17 -26.00
N ALA A 11 -9.03 -7.41 -26.54
CA ALA A 11 -7.73 -7.97 -26.92
C ALA A 11 -7.01 -8.60 -25.72
N PHE A 12 -7.06 -7.95 -24.55
CA PHE A 12 -6.51 -8.52 -23.33
C PHE A 12 -7.20 -9.83 -22.94
N ARG A 13 -8.53 -9.84 -22.86
CA ARG A 13 -9.31 -11.02 -22.42
C ARG A 13 -9.27 -12.17 -23.41
N ASP A 14 -9.43 -11.87 -24.70
CA ASP A 14 -9.70 -12.88 -25.71
C ASP A 14 -8.43 -13.42 -26.36
N ASP A 15 -7.35 -12.64 -26.38
CA ASP A 15 -6.08 -13.03 -26.99
C ASP A 15 -4.99 -13.24 -25.93
N LEU A 16 -4.59 -12.17 -25.23
CA LEU A 16 -3.43 -12.20 -24.34
C LEU A 16 -3.63 -13.14 -23.15
N ALA A 17 -4.74 -13.01 -22.41
CA ALA A 17 -5.02 -13.78 -21.20
C ALA A 17 -5.26 -15.28 -21.46
N LYS A 18 -5.54 -15.66 -22.71
CA LYS A 18 -5.71 -17.06 -23.13
C LYS A 18 -4.44 -17.64 -23.77
N ASP A 19 -3.44 -16.82 -24.07
CA ASP A 19 -2.17 -17.28 -24.63
C ASP A 19 -1.40 -18.07 -23.55
N PRO A 20 -1.14 -19.37 -23.74
CA PRO A 20 -0.44 -20.20 -22.75
C PRO A 20 1.02 -19.78 -22.52
N ARG A 21 1.56 -18.87 -23.34
CA ARG A 21 2.90 -18.29 -23.18
C ARG A 21 2.91 -17.05 -22.27
N SER A 22 1.73 -16.56 -21.89
CA SER A 22 1.59 -15.35 -21.10
C SER A 22 1.13 -15.69 -19.69
N THR A 23 1.90 -15.25 -18.69
CA THR A 23 1.51 -15.32 -17.28
C THR A 23 1.19 -13.91 -16.79
N PHE A 24 -0.01 -13.73 -16.22
CA PHE A 24 -0.44 -12.46 -15.66
C PHE A 24 -0.68 -12.60 -14.16
N ALA A 25 -0.30 -11.56 -13.43
CA ALA A 25 -0.62 -11.41 -12.02
C ALA A 25 -0.81 -9.93 -11.70
N SER A 26 -1.59 -9.65 -10.66
CA SER A 26 -1.70 -8.30 -10.10
C SER A 26 -0.74 -8.14 -8.93
N THR A 27 -0.33 -6.91 -8.62
CA THR A 27 0.50 -6.63 -7.44
C THR A 27 -0.30 -6.59 -6.13
N ALA A 28 -1.63 -6.56 -6.25
CA ALA A 28 -2.55 -6.45 -5.12
C ALA A 28 -3.91 -7.12 -5.37
N PRO A 29 -4.59 -7.63 -4.33
CA PRO A 29 -5.93 -8.19 -4.44
C PRO A 29 -6.96 -7.23 -5.03
N TYR A 30 -6.91 -5.95 -4.62
CA TYR A 30 -7.78 -4.90 -5.15
C TYR A 30 -7.64 -4.73 -6.66
N ILE A 31 -6.40 -4.67 -7.17
CA ILE A 31 -6.13 -4.54 -8.61
C ILE A 31 -6.64 -5.78 -9.36
N SER A 32 -6.47 -6.98 -8.79
CA SER A 32 -7.06 -8.19 -9.37
C SER A 32 -8.58 -8.08 -9.47
N LEU A 33 -9.25 -7.59 -8.41
CA LEU A 33 -10.70 -7.42 -8.42
C LEU A 33 -11.16 -6.42 -9.49
N GLN A 34 -10.43 -5.33 -9.68
CA GLN A 34 -10.70 -4.37 -10.76
C GLN A 34 -10.53 -5.01 -12.14
N ILE A 35 -9.45 -5.76 -12.36
CA ILE A 35 -9.21 -6.45 -13.64
C ILE A 35 -10.33 -7.46 -13.90
N TYR A 36 -10.76 -8.18 -12.86
CA TYR A 36 -11.89 -9.09 -12.98
C TYR A 36 -13.18 -8.35 -13.33
N HIS A 37 -13.46 -7.21 -12.70
CA HIS A 37 -14.63 -6.40 -12.99
C HIS A 37 -14.64 -5.88 -14.43
N HIS A 38 -13.51 -5.39 -14.94
CA HIS A 38 -13.44 -4.75 -16.27
C HIS A 38 -13.21 -5.73 -17.43
N ALA A 39 -12.46 -6.81 -17.20
CA ALA A 39 -12.06 -7.76 -18.25
C ALA A 39 -12.63 -9.18 -18.05
N SER A 40 -13.29 -9.45 -16.92
CA SER A 40 -13.74 -10.82 -16.55
C SER A 40 -12.60 -11.84 -16.48
N VAL A 41 -11.37 -11.39 -16.27
CA VAL A 41 -10.17 -12.22 -16.10
C VAL A 41 -9.77 -12.21 -14.63
N ARG A 42 -9.65 -13.39 -14.02
CA ARG A 42 -9.13 -13.51 -12.65
C ARG A 42 -7.62 -13.58 -12.70
N LEU A 43 -6.95 -12.66 -12.01
CA LEU A 43 -5.51 -12.70 -11.85
C LEU A 43 -5.15 -13.05 -10.41
N PRO A 44 -4.13 -13.87 -10.18
CA PRO A 44 -3.57 -14.02 -8.84
C PRO A 44 -2.92 -12.69 -8.43
N ALA A 45 -3.06 -12.33 -7.16
CA ALA A 45 -2.33 -11.21 -6.57
C ALA A 45 -0.99 -11.72 -6.02
N VAL A 46 0.12 -11.22 -6.56
CA VAL A 46 1.47 -11.68 -6.27
C VAL A 46 2.34 -10.49 -5.91
N ARG A 47 3.17 -10.65 -4.90
CA ARG A 47 4.07 -9.60 -4.43
C ARG A 47 5.52 -10.03 -4.68
N PRO A 48 6.08 -9.78 -5.88
CA PRO A 48 7.40 -10.28 -6.24
C PRO A 48 8.48 -9.75 -5.29
N LEU A 49 8.32 -8.52 -4.80
CA LEU A 49 9.26 -7.90 -3.87
C LEU A 49 9.34 -8.61 -2.52
N SER A 50 8.27 -9.32 -2.13
CA SER A 50 8.26 -10.17 -0.94
C SER A 50 9.24 -11.34 -1.03
N LEU A 51 9.57 -11.83 -2.23
CA LEU A 51 10.56 -12.90 -2.40
C LEU A 51 12.00 -12.43 -2.13
N TYR A 52 12.30 -11.17 -2.46
CA TYR A 52 13.65 -10.61 -2.30
C TYR A 52 13.92 -10.03 -0.91
N THR A 53 12.85 -9.74 -0.18
CA THR A 53 12.90 -9.15 1.16
C THR A 53 12.67 -10.15 2.26
N PHE A 54 12.35 -11.41 1.95
CA PHE A 54 12.14 -12.44 2.96
C PHE A 54 13.48 -13.06 3.43
N PRO A 55 13.71 -13.18 4.76
CA PRO A 55 12.87 -12.68 5.83
C PRO A 55 12.98 -11.16 5.95
N ALA A 56 11.83 -10.51 6.20
CA ALA A 56 11.73 -9.06 6.29
C ALA A 56 12.76 -8.46 7.26
N ALA A 57 13.40 -7.37 6.82
CA ALA A 57 14.73 -6.94 7.26
C ALA A 57 14.75 -5.73 8.21
N TYR A 58 13.62 -5.33 8.81
CA TYR A 58 13.59 -4.20 9.73
C TYR A 58 14.65 -4.28 10.84
N THR A 59 15.50 -3.27 10.95
CA THR A 59 16.56 -3.17 11.97
C THR A 59 16.37 -1.97 12.90
N GLY A 60 15.77 -0.87 12.41
CA GLY A 60 15.55 0.35 13.19
C GLY A 60 16.82 1.02 13.71
N ARG A 61 17.97 0.88 13.02
CA ARG A 61 19.25 1.46 13.45
C ARG A 61 19.27 3.00 13.48
N ARG A 62 18.49 3.65 12.62
CA ARG A 62 18.33 5.10 12.54
C ARG A 62 17.14 5.52 13.38
N GLU A 63 17.35 5.55 14.69
CA GLU A 63 16.29 5.72 15.69
C GLU A 63 15.58 7.08 15.64
N SER A 64 16.19 8.09 15.01
CA SER A 64 15.61 9.42 14.81
C SER A 64 14.77 9.53 13.55
N ASP A 65 14.99 8.70 12.54
CA ASP A 65 14.53 9.02 11.19
C ASP A 65 13.22 8.30 10.88
N VAL A 66 12.19 9.06 10.52
CA VAL A 66 10.85 8.56 10.19
C VAL A 66 10.58 8.88 8.72
N LEU A 67 10.35 7.84 7.93
CA LEU A 67 10.03 7.97 6.51
C LEU A 67 8.62 8.52 6.34
N VAL A 68 8.42 9.47 5.43
CA VAL A 68 7.10 9.97 5.08
C VAL A 68 6.86 9.75 3.59
N SER A 69 5.72 9.16 3.25
CA SER A 69 5.32 9.03 1.85
C SER A 69 4.92 10.41 1.32
N LYS A 70 5.71 10.95 0.39
CA LYS A 70 5.37 12.20 -0.31
C LYS A 70 4.60 11.89 -1.59
N ARG A 71 3.57 12.70 -1.87
CA ARG A 71 2.88 12.72 -3.17
C ARG A 71 2.74 14.16 -3.65
N ASN A 72 2.76 14.36 -4.97
CA ASN A 72 2.96 15.67 -5.59
C ASN A 72 1.74 16.61 -5.57
N ILE A 73 0.54 16.13 -5.20
CA ILE A 73 -0.70 16.89 -5.39
C ILE A 73 -1.36 17.27 -4.05
N LEU A 74 -1.35 16.38 -3.07
CA LEU A 74 -1.79 16.66 -1.71
C LEU A 74 -0.63 16.35 -0.79
N LEU A 75 -0.50 17.11 0.30
CA LEU A 75 0.38 16.75 1.41
C LEU A 75 1.89 16.84 1.08
N TRP A 76 2.27 17.65 0.09
CA TRP A 76 3.67 17.84 -0.33
C TRP A 76 4.59 18.34 0.80
N ASP A 77 4.02 19.06 1.79
CA ASP A 77 4.70 19.61 2.97
C ASP A 77 4.49 18.80 4.26
N LEU A 78 4.02 17.54 4.18
CA LEU A 78 3.77 16.77 5.40
C LEU A 78 5.02 16.50 6.23
N ALA A 79 6.14 16.16 5.60
CA ALA A 79 7.39 15.96 6.33
C ALA A 79 7.80 17.24 7.10
N PRO A 80 7.85 18.43 6.48
CA PRO A 80 8.04 19.70 7.21
C PRO A 80 7.02 19.96 8.32
N LEU A 81 5.74 19.66 8.11
CA LEU A 81 4.69 19.86 9.12
C LEU A 81 4.87 18.94 10.33
N LEU A 82 5.07 17.63 10.10
CA LEU A 82 5.36 16.65 11.14
C LEU A 82 6.66 17.00 11.88
N GLN A 83 7.66 17.50 11.16
CA GLN A 83 8.90 17.99 11.76
C GLN A 83 8.66 19.16 12.72
N LEU A 84 7.78 20.11 12.38
CA LEU A 84 7.40 21.21 13.26
C LEU A 84 6.72 20.69 14.53
N PHE A 85 5.78 19.75 14.41
CA PHE A 85 5.12 19.15 15.57
C PHE A 85 6.09 18.38 16.47
N ALA A 86 7.02 17.61 15.89
CA ALA A 86 8.07 16.96 16.68
C ALA A 86 8.93 17.96 17.45
N LYS A 87 9.35 19.06 16.81
CA LYS A 87 10.11 20.13 17.46
C LYS A 87 9.34 20.78 18.61
N ILE A 88 8.07 21.10 18.41
CA ILE A 88 7.20 21.67 19.46
C ILE A 88 7.07 20.70 20.65
N ASN A 89 7.02 19.40 20.39
CA ASN A 89 6.91 18.36 21.42
C ASN A 89 8.27 17.81 21.90
N ALA A 90 9.37 18.52 21.62
CA ALA A 90 10.74 18.16 21.99
C ALA A 90 11.15 16.71 21.61
N GLN A 91 10.60 16.19 20.52
CA GLN A 91 10.94 14.87 20.00
C GLN A 91 12.20 14.96 19.12
N PRO A 92 13.14 14.00 19.22
CA PRO A 92 14.39 14.01 18.44
C PRO A 92 14.20 13.49 17.01
N TRP A 93 12.96 13.34 16.53
CA TRP A 93 12.69 12.68 15.26
C TRP A 93 12.80 13.61 14.06
N GLN A 94 13.33 13.05 12.98
CA GLN A 94 13.45 13.67 11.68
C GLN A 94 12.45 13.02 10.72
N PHE A 95 11.51 13.80 10.21
CA PHE A 95 10.57 13.32 9.20
C PHE A 95 11.15 13.60 7.82
N ILE A 96 11.43 12.53 7.07
CA ILE A 96 12.18 12.58 5.82
C ILE A 96 11.31 12.04 4.69
N GLY A 97 11.19 12.78 3.59
CA GLY A 97 10.52 12.28 2.39
C GLY A 97 11.40 11.26 1.65
N ALA A 98 10.79 10.33 0.91
CA ALA A 98 11.55 9.37 0.10
C ALA A 98 12.56 10.06 -0.84
N ASP A 99 12.16 11.14 -1.52
CA ASP A 99 13.05 11.91 -2.41
C ASP A 99 14.29 12.47 -1.69
N ASP A 100 14.16 12.83 -0.42
CA ASP A 100 15.27 13.36 0.37
C ASP A 100 16.26 12.27 0.79
N LEU A 101 15.78 11.03 1.00
CA LEU A 101 16.66 9.87 1.16
C LEU A 101 17.46 9.60 -0.11
N TYR A 102 16.80 9.66 -1.28
CA TYR A 102 17.50 9.53 -2.57
C TYR A 102 18.59 10.59 -2.71
N ARG A 103 18.34 11.85 -2.36
CA ARG A 103 19.36 12.91 -2.42
C ARG A 103 20.55 12.68 -1.49
N GLN A 104 20.36 11.92 -0.42
CA GLN A 104 21.40 11.55 0.55
C GLN A 104 22.19 10.30 0.15
N GLY A 105 21.90 9.68 -1.01
CA GLY A 105 22.52 8.43 -1.44
C GLY A 105 21.90 7.17 -0.81
N LEU A 106 20.75 7.32 -0.13
CA LEU A 106 20.07 6.25 0.59
C LEU A 106 19.00 5.64 -0.31
N HIS A 107 19.45 4.70 -1.14
CA HIS A 107 18.68 4.15 -2.25
C HIS A 107 18.26 2.70 -2.03
N SER A 108 18.88 2.02 -1.07
CA SER A 108 18.66 0.61 -0.86
C SER A 108 17.47 0.36 0.07
N TRP A 109 16.93 -0.84 -0.05
CA TRP A 109 15.88 -1.33 0.84
C TRP A 109 16.39 -1.44 2.28
N GLN A 110 17.68 -1.77 2.44
CA GLN A 110 18.30 -1.78 3.76
C GLN A 110 18.33 -0.38 4.39
N ASP A 111 18.59 0.67 3.60
CA ASP A 111 18.57 2.04 4.11
C ASP A 111 17.20 2.42 4.66
N TRP A 112 16.12 1.93 4.03
CA TRP A 112 14.76 2.18 4.48
C TRP A 112 14.39 1.32 5.69
N ALA A 113 14.81 0.05 5.71
CA ALA A 113 14.61 -0.87 6.83
C ALA A 113 15.37 -0.46 8.10
N ASP A 114 16.41 0.35 7.96
CA ASP A 114 17.17 0.94 9.06
C ASP A 114 16.45 2.13 9.70
N LEU A 115 15.44 2.72 9.06
CA LEU A 115 14.67 3.85 9.62
C LEU A 115 13.83 3.42 10.83
N ARG A 116 13.49 4.36 11.71
CA ARG A 116 12.68 4.10 12.91
C ARG A 116 11.33 3.49 12.56
N ALA A 117 10.64 4.14 11.62
CA ALA A 117 9.28 3.85 11.20
C ALA A 117 8.98 4.56 9.88
N ALA A 118 7.78 4.34 9.35
CA ALA A 118 7.25 5.08 8.23
C ALA A 118 5.82 5.57 8.48
N VAL A 119 5.50 6.76 7.99
CA VAL A 119 4.15 7.32 7.97
C VAL A 119 3.68 7.32 6.53
N TYR A 120 2.75 6.42 6.24
CA TYR A 120 2.14 6.29 4.95
C TYR A 120 0.82 7.06 4.95
N PHE A 121 0.74 8.06 4.09
CA PHE A 121 -0.52 8.71 3.76
C PHE A 121 -0.99 8.08 2.46
N PRO A 122 -2.01 7.20 2.50
CA PRO A 122 -2.64 6.79 1.26
C PRO A 122 -3.14 8.05 0.53
N TYR A 123 -3.24 8.00 -0.78
CA TYR A 123 -3.57 9.18 -1.61
C TYR A 123 -4.72 8.85 -2.57
N ASP A 124 -4.89 7.57 -2.87
CA ASP A 124 -6.09 6.97 -3.43
C ASP A 124 -6.22 5.53 -2.86
N TRP A 125 -7.26 4.81 -3.27
CA TRP A 125 -7.34 3.35 -3.06
C TRP A 125 -6.35 2.56 -3.93
N LEU A 126 -5.63 3.19 -4.86
CA LEU A 126 -4.55 2.52 -5.59
C LEU A 126 -3.38 2.34 -4.62
N GLN A 127 -3.23 1.11 -4.16
CA GLN A 127 -2.05 0.74 -3.41
C GLN A 127 -0.82 0.96 -4.29
N THR A 128 0.01 1.91 -3.88
CA THR A 128 1.27 2.17 -4.56
C THR A 128 2.28 1.11 -4.15
N MET A 129 3.20 0.77 -5.06
CA MET A 129 4.27 -0.21 -4.79
C MET A 129 5.03 0.13 -3.51
N THR A 130 5.26 1.42 -3.24
CA THR A 130 5.95 1.92 -2.03
C THR A 130 5.38 1.39 -0.72
N PHE A 131 4.05 1.30 -0.59
CA PHE A 131 3.44 0.73 0.61
C PHE A 131 3.81 -0.75 0.78
N TYR A 132 3.73 -1.52 -0.31
CA TYR A 132 4.11 -2.91 -0.28
C TYR A 132 5.59 -3.12 -0.03
N ASP A 133 6.45 -2.20 -0.46
CA ASP A 133 7.88 -2.23 -0.16
C ASP A 133 8.11 -2.12 1.35
N TRP A 134 7.40 -1.20 2.02
CA TRP A 134 7.51 -1.01 3.47
C TRP A 134 7.03 -2.24 4.25
N LEU A 135 5.91 -2.81 3.82
CA LEU A 135 5.39 -4.06 4.38
C LEU A 135 6.36 -5.22 4.17
N ALA A 136 6.98 -5.29 3.00
CA ALA A 136 7.91 -6.35 2.65
C ALA A 136 9.20 -6.28 3.48
N MET A 137 9.62 -5.07 3.87
CA MET A 137 10.69 -4.87 4.84
C MET A 137 10.24 -5.01 6.31
N ALA A 138 8.95 -5.19 6.55
CA ALA A 138 8.30 -5.09 7.87
C ALA A 138 8.69 -3.82 8.65
N LEU A 139 8.83 -2.71 7.93
CA LEU A 139 9.05 -1.39 8.50
C LEU A 139 7.78 -0.97 9.26
N PRO A 140 7.84 -0.66 10.56
CA PRO A 140 6.70 -0.18 11.34
C PRO A 140 6.00 0.96 10.61
N THR A 141 4.76 0.71 10.17
CA THR A 141 4.06 1.62 9.27
C THR A 141 2.82 2.16 9.94
N PHE A 142 2.75 3.49 9.98
CA PHE A 142 1.65 4.27 10.51
C PHE A 142 0.82 4.80 9.35
N VAL A 143 -0.49 4.66 9.46
CA VAL A 143 -1.47 5.15 8.49
C VAL A 143 -2.56 5.93 9.23
N PRO A 144 -3.11 6.99 8.64
CA PRO A 144 -4.21 7.70 9.28
C PRO A 144 -5.43 6.75 9.43
N ASP A 145 -6.21 6.95 10.49
CA ASP A 145 -7.48 6.26 10.71
C ASP A 145 -8.54 6.61 9.66
N SER A 146 -8.37 7.77 9.03
CA SER A 146 -9.27 8.33 8.03
C SER A 146 -8.55 8.60 6.71
N PRO A 147 -9.22 8.43 5.56
CA PRO A 147 -8.64 8.70 4.25
C PRO A 147 -8.68 10.20 3.97
N PHE A 148 -7.72 10.92 4.54
CA PHE A 148 -7.65 12.40 4.54
C PHE A 148 -7.74 13.04 3.13
N TYR A 149 -7.35 12.32 2.09
CA TYR A 149 -7.41 12.69 0.67
C TYR A 149 -8.82 12.57 0.08
N GLY A 150 -9.72 11.81 0.70
CA GLY A 150 -11.13 11.81 0.37
C GLY A 150 -11.80 13.18 0.58
N TYR A 151 -11.21 14.05 1.40
CA TYR A 151 -11.69 15.42 1.64
C TYR A 151 -11.16 16.43 0.60
N ALA A 152 -10.30 16.02 -0.32
CA ALA A 152 -9.85 16.88 -1.41
C ALA A 152 -11.04 17.34 -2.26
N TRP A 153 -10.95 18.59 -2.72
CA TRP A 153 -12.00 19.30 -3.48
C TRP A 153 -13.29 19.59 -2.71
N GLY A 154 -13.26 19.58 -1.37
CA GLY A 154 -14.42 19.97 -0.55
C GLY A 154 -15.61 19.03 -0.67
N THR A 155 -15.35 17.80 -1.13
CA THR A 155 -16.42 16.89 -1.54
C THR A 155 -17.15 16.26 -0.37
N ASN A 156 -16.55 16.14 0.82
CA ASN A 156 -17.18 15.53 2.01
C ASN A 156 -16.60 16.03 3.34
N SER A 157 -17.39 15.95 4.43
CA SER A 157 -16.91 16.11 5.81
C SER A 157 -16.40 14.77 6.38
N GLN A 158 -15.61 14.82 7.45
CA GLN A 158 -15.15 13.61 8.15
C GLN A 158 -16.32 12.74 8.64
N ASP A 159 -17.42 13.37 9.06
CA ASP A 159 -18.60 12.66 9.55
C ASP A 159 -19.34 11.96 8.41
N ALA A 160 -19.50 12.59 7.25
CA ALA A 160 -20.10 11.97 6.08
C ALA A 160 -19.31 10.72 5.64
N TRP A 161 -17.97 10.81 5.70
CA TRP A 161 -17.11 9.66 5.40
C TRP A 161 -17.32 8.51 6.37
N LYS A 162 -17.35 8.79 7.69
CA LYS A 162 -17.59 7.76 8.71
C LYS A 162 -18.93 7.05 8.52
N VAL A 163 -19.98 7.78 8.14
CA VAL A 163 -21.31 7.21 7.83
C VAL A 163 -21.27 6.30 6.59
N ALA A 164 -20.46 6.63 5.59
CA ALA A 164 -20.37 5.86 4.36
C ALA A 164 -19.50 4.59 4.48
N LEU A 165 -18.68 4.46 5.53
CA LEU A 165 -17.90 3.24 5.75
C LEU A 165 -18.82 2.11 6.21
N PRO A 166 -18.79 0.94 5.56
CA PRO A 166 -19.54 -0.22 6.02
C PRO A 166 -19.11 -0.56 7.45
N GLU A 167 -20.07 -0.66 8.39
CA GLU A 167 -19.76 -0.88 9.81
C GLU A 167 -18.98 -2.18 10.06
N ASN A 168 -19.13 -3.21 9.21
CA ASN A 168 -18.36 -4.46 9.33
C ASN A 168 -18.37 -5.40 8.10
N ASP A 169 -18.98 -5.04 6.98
CA ASP A 169 -19.15 -6.00 5.88
C ASP A 169 -18.22 -5.71 4.71
N THR A 170 -17.40 -6.71 4.39
CA THR A 170 -16.83 -6.81 3.04
C THR A 170 -18.03 -6.78 2.10
N PRO A 171 -18.12 -5.80 1.20
CA PRO A 171 -19.35 -5.59 0.45
C PRO A 171 -19.69 -6.84 -0.36
N ALA A 172 -20.87 -7.42 -0.07
CA ALA A 172 -21.33 -8.68 -0.68
C ALA A 172 -21.68 -8.54 -2.17
N VAL A 173 -21.79 -7.30 -2.66
CA VAL A 173 -22.20 -6.97 -4.01
C VAL A 173 -21.02 -6.33 -4.76
N PRO A 174 -20.71 -6.73 -6.00
CA PRO A 174 -19.79 -6.00 -6.86
C PRO A 174 -20.30 -4.55 -6.99
N TYR A 175 -19.48 -3.57 -6.62
CA TYR A 175 -19.93 -2.18 -6.58
C TYR A 175 -20.35 -1.70 -7.97
N PRO A 176 -21.57 -1.13 -8.14
CA PRO A 176 -22.12 -0.87 -9.46
C PRO A 176 -21.59 0.40 -10.14
N TYR A 177 -20.70 1.17 -9.51
CA TYR A 177 -20.29 2.49 -10.00
C TYR A 177 -18.86 2.53 -10.57
N HIS A 178 -18.63 3.54 -11.41
CA HIS A 178 -17.41 3.72 -12.18
C HIS A 178 -16.21 4.10 -11.29
N TYR A 179 -15.09 3.39 -11.49
CA TYR A 179 -13.79 3.82 -11.01
C TYR A 179 -13.47 5.25 -11.50
N GLY A 180 -13.12 6.15 -10.58
CA GLY A 180 -12.70 7.51 -10.89
C GLY A 180 -13.79 8.58 -10.76
N ASP A 181 -14.99 8.22 -10.31
CA ASP A 181 -15.93 9.23 -9.81
C ASP A 181 -15.48 9.73 -8.43
N TRP A 182 -14.78 10.86 -8.42
CA TRP A 182 -14.26 11.48 -7.20
C TRP A 182 -15.36 12.14 -6.35
N LEU A 183 -16.59 12.26 -6.87
CA LEU A 183 -17.74 12.82 -6.15
C LEU A 183 -18.58 11.74 -5.46
N ASP A 184 -18.55 10.48 -5.94
CA ASP A 184 -19.26 9.34 -5.35
C ASP A 184 -18.63 8.90 -4.01
N LEU A 185 -19.08 9.48 -2.90
CA LEU A 185 -18.57 9.14 -1.57
C LEU A 185 -18.73 7.65 -1.24
N GLU A 186 -19.89 7.07 -1.52
CA GLU A 186 -20.20 5.67 -1.21
C GLU A 186 -19.22 4.74 -1.95
N GLY A 187 -18.87 5.08 -3.19
CA GLY A 187 -17.92 4.29 -3.97
C GLY A 187 -16.51 4.39 -3.47
N ARG A 188 -16.11 5.58 -3.06
CA ARG A 188 -14.80 5.76 -2.44
C ARG A 188 -14.72 5.01 -1.11
N ALA A 189 -15.77 5.03 -0.30
CA ALA A 189 -15.84 4.29 0.96
C ALA A 189 -15.82 2.77 0.74
N HIS A 190 -16.59 2.27 -0.24
CA HIS A 190 -16.57 0.88 -0.67
C HIS A 190 -15.16 0.44 -1.05
N TRP A 191 -14.52 1.12 -1.99
CA TRP A 191 -13.19 0.74 -2.47
C TRP A 191 -12.11 0.90 -1.40
N TRP A 192 -12.24 1.89 -0.52
CA TRP A 192 -11.37 2.08 0.63
C TRP A 192 -11.41 0.89 1.60
N SER A 193 -12.59 0.35 1.89
CA SER A 193 -12.75 -0.84 2.76
C SER A 193 -12.03 -2.07 2.22
N LEU A 194 -11.85 -2.15 0.90
CA LEU A 194 -11.15 -3.24 0.22
C LEU A 194 -9.64 -3.02 0.12
N THR A 195 -9.12 -1.90 0.62
CA THR A 195 -7.69 -1.65 0.58
C THR A 195 -6.95 -2.46 1.63
N ASP A 196 -5.77 -2.97 1.28
CA ASP A 196 -4.79 -3.49 2.23
C ASP A 196 -4.45 -2.46 3.31
N PHE A 197 -4.59 -1.15 3.04
CA PHE A 197 -4.44 -0.17 4.10
C PHE A 197 -5.41 -0.41 5.21
N GLN A 198 -6.65 -0.84 4.97
CA GLN A 198 -7.68 -1.08 5.98
C GLN A 198 -7.55 -2.45 6.66
N VAL A 199 -7.35 -3.51 5.88
CA VAL A 199 -7.52 -4.89 6.36
C VAL A 199 -6.24 -5.57 6.85
N LEU A 200 -5.08 -4.93 6.69
CA LEU A 200 -3.78 -5.56 6.95
C LEU A 200 -3.40 -5.47 8.43
N PRO A 201 -3.16 -6.61 9.10
CA PRO A 201 -2.69 -6.63 10.49
C PRO A 201 -1.25 -6.14 10.56
N GLY A 202 -0.90 -5.42 11.64
CA GLY A 202 0.43 -4.83 11.83
C GLY A 202 0.59 -3.42 11.29
N LEU A 203 -0.50 -2.77 10.85
CA LEU A 203 -0.50 -1.33 10.63
C LEU A 203 -0.95 -0.59 11.89
N ALA A 204 -0.20 0.44 12.27
CA ALA A 204 -0.60 1.33 13.35
C ALA A 204 -1.47 2.46 12.80
N ARG A 205 -2.59 2.73 13.47
CA ARG A 205 -3.52 3.81 13.11
C ARG A 205 -3.27 5.01 13.99
N PHE A 206 -3.32 6.19 13.39
CA PHE A 206 -3.33 7.42 14.17
C PHE A 206 -4.49 8.33 13.74
N SER A 207 -5.11 8.96 14.72
CA SER A 207 -6.22 9.92 14.56
C SER A 207 -5.76 11.38 14.54
N SER A 208 -4.54 11.64 15.02
CA SER A 208 -3.94 12.97 15.08
C SER A 208 -2.42 12.90 15.06
N VAL A 209 -1.75 14.04 14.84
CA VAL A 209 -0.29 14.12 14.92
C VAL A 209 0.20 13.83 16.34
N GLY A 210 -0.52 14.26 17.38
CA GLY A 210 -0.15 13.96 18.77
C GLY A 210 -0.20 12.45 19.07
N ASP A 211 -1.24 11.78 18.59
CA ASP A 211 -1.39 10.33 18.67
C ASP A 211 -0.26 9.60 17.93
N LEU A 212 0.04 10.00 16.69
CA LEU A 212 1.19 9.49 15.93
C LEU A 212 2.50 9.63 16.70
N LEU A 213 2.78 10.82 17.25
CA LEU A 213 4.00 11.06 18.02
C LEU A 213 4.04 10.20 19.30
N SER A 214 2.90 10.02 19.98
CA SER A 214 2.81 9.15 21.15
C SER A 214 3.15 7.69 20.81
N GLN A 215 2.62 7.17 19.69
CA GLN A 215 2.89 5.80 19.27
C GLN A 215 4.35 5.61 18.81
N LEU A 216 4.93 6.62 18.16
CA LEU A 216 6.34 6.61 17.76
C LEU A 216 7.31 6.60 18.96
N ALA A 217 6.87 6.98 20.16
CA ALA A 217 7.72 7.05 21.35
C ALA A 217 8.20 5.69 21.84
N SER A 218 7.37 4.65 21.73
CA SER A 218 7.68 3.32 22.26
C SER A 218 8.46 2.46 21.27
N ARG A 219 9.76 2.25 21.53
CA ARG A 219 10.59 1.35 20.72
C ARG A 219 10.09 -0.09 20.74
N GLU A 220 9.63 -0.54 21.90
CA GLU A 220 9.06 -1.89 22.06
C GLU A 220 7.83 -2.08 21.18
N ALA A 221 6.91 -1.09 21.18
CA ALA A 221 5.73 -1.13 20.32
C ALA A 221 6.09 -1.14 18.83
N LEU A 222 7.16 -0.45 18.41
CA LEU A 222 7.64 -0.48 17.03
C LEU A 222 8.17 -1.88 16.64
N HIS A 223 8.93 -2.54 17.51
CA HIS A 223 9.39 -3.90 17.26
C HIS A 223 8.23 -4.91 17.25
N GLU A 224 7.25 -4.75 18.13
CA GLU A 224 6.03 -5.55 18.13
C GLU A 224 5.26 -5.38 16.81
N LEU A 225 5.06 -4.13 16.38
CA LEU A 225 4.39 -3.80 15.12
C LEU A 225 5.13 -4.41 13.92
N SER A 226 6.47 -4.32 13.90
CA SER A 226 7.29 -5.01 12.90
C SER A 226 7.09 -6.53 12.95
N GLY A 227 7.03 -7.13 14.14
CA GLY A 227 6.72 -8.55 14.32
C GLY A 227 5.39 -8.95 13.69
N GLN A 228 4.34 -8.18 13.92
CA GLN A 228 3.02 -8.38 13.33
C GLN A 228 3.07 -8.26 11.80
N LEU A 229 3.77 -7.26 11.27
CA LEU A 229 3.98 -7.09 9.83
C LEU A 229 4.72 -8.28 9.21
N ARG A 230 5.75 -8.81 9.87
CA ARG A 230 6.48 -9.99 9.42
C ARG A 230 5.59 -11.21 9.35
N GLN A 231 4.76 -11.43 10.37
CA GLN A 231 3.81 -12.53 10.37
C GLN A 231 2.80 -12.39 9.23
N ALA A 232 2.16 -11.22 9.10
CA ALA A 232 1.21 -10.93 8.04
C ALA A 232 1.83 -11.11 6.64
N HIS A 233 3.10 -10.73 6.50
CA HIS A 233 3.87 -10.92 5.29
C HIS A 233 4.13 -12.40 4.99
N ALA A 234 4.57 -13.17 5.98
CA ALA A 234 4.84 -14.61 5.84
C ALA A 234 3.58 -15.39 5.44
N GLU A 235 2.45 -15.14 6.11
CA GLU A 235 1.16 -15.77 5.80
C GLU A 235 0.75 -15.52 4.34
N ARG A 236 0.97 -14.31 3.85
CA ARG A 236 0.66 -13.95 2.46
C ARG A 236 1.65 -14.53 1.45
N LEU A 237 2.94 -14.57 1.79
CA LEU A 237 3.95 -15.18 0.94
C LEU A 237 3.67 -16.67 0.76
N VAL A 238 3.24 -17.37 1.82
CA VAL A 238 2.78 -18.77 1.75
C VAL A 238 1.60 -18.89 0.78
N ASN A 239 0.64 -17.97 0.82
CA ASN A 239 -0.49 -17.96 -0.12
C ASN A 239 -0.08 -17.63 -1.57
N ALA A 240 1.01 -16.88 -1.78
CA ALA A 240 1.54 -16.55 -3.10
C ALA A 240 2.53 -17.59 -3.66
N ALA A 241 3.11 -18.45 -2.81
CA ALA A 241 4.10 -19.44 -3.22
C ALA A 241 3.59 -20.46 -4.27
N PRO A 242 2.32 -20.93 -4.25
CA PRO A 242 1.78 -21.80 -5.29
C PRO A 242 1.82 -21.17 -6.68
N PHE A 243 1.57 -19.86 -6.80
CA PHE A 243 1.66 -19.14 -8.08
C PHE A 243 3.09 -19.24 -8.65
N TRP A 244 4.08 -18.84 -7.85
CA TRP A 244 5.48 -18.85 -8.28
C TRP A 244 6.02 -20.26 -8.56
N ARG A 245 5.50 -21.29 -7.89
CA ARG A 245 5.85 -22.69 -8.16
C ARG A 245 5.18 -23.24 -9.42
N ALA A 246 3.94 -22.86 -9.70
CA ALA A 246 3.21 -23.30 -10.89
C ALA A 246 3.79 -22.68 -12.17
N ASP A 247 4.14 -21.39 -12.14
CA ASP A 247 4.75 -20.69 -13.28
C ASP A 247 6.28 -20.93 -13.37
N GLY A 248 6.96 -21.14 -12.24
CA GLY A 248 8.40 -21.43 -12.19
C GLY A 248 8.80 -22.81 -12.73
N LEU A 249 7.83 -23.71 -12.96
CA LEU A 249 8.06 -25.05 -13.53
C LEU A 249 7.81 -25.14 -15.05
N THR A 250 7.32 -24.09 -15.70
CA THR A 250 7.15 -24.02 -17.16
C THR A 250 8.22 -23.18 -17.85
N CYS A 251 9.08 -22.47 -17.12
CA CYS A 251 10.34 -21.95 -17.65
C CYS A 251 11.28 -23.13 -17.98
N LEU A 252 11.05 -23.76 -19.14
CA LEU A 252 12.02 -24.62 -19.81
C LEU A 252 13.40 -23.94 -19.74
N PRO A 253 14.49 -24.67 -19.43
CA PRO A 253 15.81 -24.08 -19.40
C PRO A 253 16.05 -23.36 -20.72
N LEU A 254 16.25 -22.04 -20.65
CA LEU A 254 16.77 -21.26 -21.76
C LEU A 254 18.09 -21.94 -22.15
N ARG A 255 18.05 -22.74 -23.22
CA ARG A 255 19.26 -23.22 -23.86
C ARG A 255 19.94 -21.98 -24.42
N VAL A 256 20.90 -21.47 -23.66
CA VAL A 256 21.87 -20.50 -24.16
C VAL A 256 22.52 -21.16 -25.38
N ARG A 257 22.28 -20.59 -26.56
CA ARG A 257 23.02 -20.91 -27.79
C ARG A 257 24.22 -20.00 -27.90
#